data_AF-A0A6I6MSW2-F1
#
_entry.id   AF-A0A6I6MSW2-F1
#
_cell.length_a   1.000
_cell.length_b   1.000
_cell.length_c   1.000
_cell.angle_alpha   90.00
_cell.angle_beta   90.00
_cell.angle_gamma   90.00
#
_symmetry.space_group_name_H-M   'P 1'
#
loop_
_entity.id
_entity.type
_entity.pdbx_description
1 polymer ?
#
loop_
_entity_poly.entity_id
_entity_poly.type
_entity_poly.pdbx_seq_one_letter_code
_entity_poly.pdbx_strand_id
1 'polypeptide(L)'
;MHAEGSNGSVTLDGDQLRIRHKGWASAMTKGLQGEKVIPVSNVTSVQFRPASGFMAGYIQFSLLGGFDRPGGILEATKDENAVLFERSQQNTFETLRAEMERRLVASAAPAPTGGVASELERLAGLVDRGFLSRDEFEAQKRALLQA
;
A
#
# COMPACT_ATOMS: atom_id res chain seq x y z
N MET A 1 7.39 4.84 9.22
CA MET A 1 7.91 3.60 9.84
C MET A 1 9.13 3.12 9.07
N HIS A 2 10.02 2.36 9.70
CA HIS A 2 11.26 1.89 9.09
C HIS A 2 11.54 0.43 9.50
N ALA A 3 11.98 -0.39 8.54
CA ALA A 3 12.35 -1.78 8.72
C ALA A 3 13.73 -2.03 8.08
N GLU A 4 14.69 -2.45 8.90
CA GLU A 4 16.04 -2.76 8.46
C GLU A 4 16.18 -4.26 8.22
N GLY A 5 16.60 -4.63 7.01
CA GLY A 5 16.82 -6.00 6.56
C GLY A 5 18.30 -6.35 6.39
N SER A 6 18.56 -7.59 5.95
CA SER A 6 19.91 -8.10 5.75
C SER A 6 20.58 -7.51 4.52
N ASN A 7 19.85 -7.33 3.42
CA ASN A 7 20.36 -6.78 2.15
C ASN A 7 19.90 -5.34 1.86
N GLY A 8 19.12 -4.72 2.75
CA GLY A 8 18.50 -3.43 2.49
C GLY A 8 17.57 -2.99 3.61
N SER A 9 16.80 -1.93 3.35
CA SER A 9 15.86 -1.34 4.29
C SER A 9 14.62 -0.86 3.56
N VAL A 10 13.47 -0.91 4.24
CA VAL A 10 12.20 -0.39 3.74
C VAL A 10 11.72 0.70 4.70
N THR A 11 11.31 1.85 4.16
CA THR A 11 10.73 2.94 4.94
C THR A 11 9.38 3.32 4.33
N LEU A 12 8.33 3.35 5.14
CA LEU A 12 7.03 3.90 4.76
C LEU A 12 6.90 5.29 5.39
N ASP A 13 6.85 6.33 4.56
CA ASP A 13 6.78 7.74 4.96
C ASP A 13 5.62 8.42 4.23
N GLY A 14 4.60 8.83 4.97
CA GLY A 14 3.34 9.29 4.36
C GLY A 14 2.83 8.26 3.35
N ASP A 15 2.57 8.68 2.11
CA ASP A 15 2.15 7.82 0.99
C ASP A 15 3.31 7.34 0.11
N GLN A 16 4.54 7.36 0.63
CA GLN A 16 5.73 6.91 -0.08
C GLN A 16 6.34 5.67 0.60
N LEU A 17 6.53 4.62 -0.19
CA LEU A 17 7.36 3.48 0.15
C LEU A 17 8.76 3.69 -0.41
N ARG A 18 9.78 3.59 0.43
CA ARG A 18 11.19 3.77 0.08
C ARG A 18 11.93 2.47 0.30
N ILE A 19 12.59 1.97 -0.74
CA ILE A 19 13.41 0.76 -0.67
C ILE A 19 14.86 1.13 -0.97
N ARG A 20 15.78 0.67 -0.12
CA ARG A 20 17.22 0.91 -0.25
C ARG A 20 17.98 -0.39 -0.06
N HIS A 21 18.93 -0.70 -0.95
CA HIS A 21 19.77 -1.89 -0.83
C HIS A 21 21.19 -1.58 -0.38
N LYS A 22 21.74 -2.41 0.50
CA LYS A 22 23.15 -2.36 0.93
C LYS A 22 24.03 -2.82 -0.24
N GLY A 23 24.81 -1.91 -0.84
CA GLY A 23 25.74 -2.24 -1.93
C GLY A 23 25.54 -1.47 -3.25
N TRP A 24 24.40 -0.79 -3.41
CA TRP A 24 24.15 0.18 -4.48
C TRP A 24 25.10 1.41 -4.48
N ALA A 25 25.90 1.57 -3.42
CA ALA A 25 26.83 2.68 -3.19
C ALA A 25 28.17 2.44 -3.90
N SER A 26 28.14 1.81 -5.07
CA SER A 26 29.32 1.71 -5.92
C SER A 26 29.67 3.11 -6.41
N ALA A 27 30.94 3.50 -6.26
CA ALA A 27 31.48 4.85 -6.46
C ALA A 27 31.21 5.50 -7.83
N MET A 28 30.54 4.81 -8.77
CA MET A 28 30.12 5.29 -10.08
C MET A 28 28.79 6.07 -10.05
N THR A 29 28.00 6.01 -8.99
CA THR A 29 26.68 6.70 -8.87
C THR A 29 26.66 7.77 -7.78
N LYS A 30 27.77 8.47 -7.52
CA LYS A 30 27.92 9.51 -6.47
C LYS A 30 26.88 10.65 -6.46
N GLY A 31 25.94 10.73 -7.39
CA GLY A 31 24.82 11.68 -7.39
C GLY A 31 23.44 11.08 -7.06
N LEU A 32 23.29 9.75 -7.10
CA LEU A 32 22.06 9.05 -6.70
C LEU A 32 22.44 8.06 -5.61
N GLN A 33 22.22 8.47 -4.36
CA GLN A 33 21.81 7.51 -3.35
C GLN A 33 20.54 6.87 -3.92
N GLY A 34 20.66 5.79 -4.71
CA GLY A 34 19.64 5.16 -5.57
C GLY A 34 18.37 4.61 -4.90
N GLU A 35 17.76 5.41 -4.02
CA GLU A 35 16.64 5.03 -3.18
C GLU A 35 15.43 4.93 -4.09
N LYS A 36 14.80 3.76 -4.11
CA LYS A 36 13.60 3.59 -4.90
C LYS A 36 12.43 4.12 -4.09
N VAL A 37 11.93 5.29 -4.48
CA VAL A 37 10.74 5.89 -3.91
C VAL A 37 9.55 5.51 -4.77
N ILE A 38 8.57 4.85 -4.17
CA ILE A 38 7.41 4.26 -4.81
C ILE A 38 6.17 4.86 -4.13
N PRO A 39 5.27 5.54 -4.86
CA PRO A 39 3.97 5.91 -4.30
C PRO A 39 3.21 4.65 -3.86
N VAL A 40 2.65 4.65 -2.66
CA VAL A 40 1.88 3.50 -2.13
C VAL A 40 0.72 3.15 -3.06
N SER A 41 0.14 4.12 -3.75
CA SER A 41 -0.89 3.94 -4.78
C SER A 41 -0.46 3.05 -5.96
N ASN A 42 0.85 2.94 -6.21
CA ASN A 42 1.39 2.14 -7.30
C ASN A 42 1.74 0.71 -6.86
N VAL A 43 1.66 0.41 -5.56
CA VAL A 43 1.83 -0.94 -5.04
C VAL A 43 0.52 -1.69 -5.24
N THR A 44 0.57 -2.85 -5.89
CA THR A 44 -0.61 -3.67 -6.18
C THR A 44 -0.74 -4.83 -5.20
N SER A 45 0.38 -5.37 -4.71
CA SER A 45 0.39 -6.45 -3.73
C SER A 45 1.68 -6.45 -2.91
N VAL A 46 1.62 -7.08 -1.74
CA VAL A 46 2.78 -7.34 -0.88
C VAL A 46 2.94 -8.86 -0.73
N GLN A 47 4.04 -9.40 -1.23
CA GLN A 47 4.40 -10.79 -0.99
C GLN A 47 5.32 -10.87 0.23
N PHE A 48 5.00 -11.77 1.14
CA PHE A 48 5.76 -11.96 2.37
C PHE A 48 6.04 -13.44 2.60
N ARG A 49 7.32 -13.77 2.79
CA ARG A 49 7.76 -15.09 3.23
C ARG A 49 8.51 -14.95 4.56
N PRO A 50 8.02 -15.56 5.65
CA PRO A 50 8.70 -15.52 6.94
C PRO A 50 10.06 -16.23 6.86
N ALA A 51 10.98 -15.83 7.74
CA ALA A 51 12.23 -16.55 7.90
C ALA A 51 11.95 -17.92 8.57
N SER A 52 12.64 -18.97 8.13
CA SER A 52 12.40 -20.33 8.63
C SER A 52 13.71 -21.09 8.79
N GLY A 53 13.97 -21.58 10.01
CA GLY A 53 15.21 -22.28 10.33
C GLY A 53 16.44 -21.45 9.98
N PHE A 54 17.22 -21.91 8.99
CA PHE A 54 18.42 -21.26 8.47
C PHE A 54 18.17 -20.39 7.23
N MET A 55 16.94 -20.35 6.71
CA MET A 55 16.59 -19.58 5.53
C MET A 55 16.11 -18.18 5.92
N ALA A 56 16.66 -17.16 5.25
CA ALA A 56 16.18 -15.79 5.35
C ALA A 56 14.73 -15.67 4.83
N GLY A 57 13.96 -14.78 5.45
CA GLY A 57 12.67 -14.36 4.93
C GLY A 57 12.84 -13.24 3.91
N TYR A 58 11.75 -12.89 3.24
CA TYR A 58 11.71 -11.72 2.37
C TYR A 58 10.34 -11.07 2.35
N ILE A 59 10.35 -9.77 2.07
CA ILE A 59 9.18 -9.00 1.66
C ILE A 59 9.42 -8.49 0.24
N GLN A 60 8.41 -8.49 -0.60
CA GLN A 60 8.48 -8.02 -1.98
C GLN A 60 7.22 -7.23 -2.32
N PHE A 61 7.38 -6.13 -3.06
CA PHE A 61 6.29 -5.25 -3.46
C PHE A 61 6.04 -5.37 -4.96
N SER A 62 4.84 -5.81 -5.33
CA SER A 62 4.40 -5.78 -6.73
C SER A 62 3.94 -4.38 -7.10
N LEU A 63 4.36 -3.90 -8.27
CA LEU A 63 4.05 -2.55 -8.75
C LEU A 63 3.16 -2.60 -9.99
N LEU A 64 2.29 -1.61 -10.15
CA LEU A 64 1.46 -1.46 -11.34
C LEU A 64 2.34 -1.32 -12.59
N GLY A 65 2.16 -2.21 -13.57
CA GLY A 65 2.98 -2.25 -14.79
C GLY A 65 4.39 -2.83 -14.61
N GLY A 66 4.71 -3.36 -13.42
CA GLY A 66 5.93 -4.12 -13.18
C GLY A 66 5.83 -5.55 -13.70
N PHE A 67 6.97 -6.12 -14.11
CA PHE A 67 7.05 -7.55 -14.37
C PHE A 67 7.19 -8.29 -13.03
N ASP A 68 6.09 -8.83 -12.51
CA ASP A 68 6.15 -9.79 -11.40
C ASP A 68 6.94 -11.02 -11.86
N ARG A 69 8.18 -11.15 -11.39
CA ARG A 69 8.95 -12.38 -11.57
C ARG A 69 8.54 -13.35 -10.45
N PRO A 70 7.97 -14.52 -10.76
CA PRO A 70 7.62 -15.51 -9.76
C PRO A 70 8.90 -16.11 -9.19
N GLY A 71 9.38 -15.56 -8.08
CA GLY A 71 10.75 -15.79 -7.64
C GLY A 71 10.88 -16.17 -6.18
N GLY A 72 11.44 -17.36 -5.92
CA GLY A 72 11.86 -17.75 -4.57
C GLY A 72 13.00 -16.88 -4.02
N ILE A 73 13.54 -17.25 -2.85
CA ILE A 73 14.56 -16.46 -2.12
C ILE A 73 15.74 -16.02 -3.00
N LEU A 74 16.21 -16.88 -3.92
CA LEU A 74 17.30 -16.57 -4.84
C LEU A 74 16.97 -15.44 -5.83
N GLU A 75 15.72 -15.33 -6.29
CA GLU A 75 15.31 -14.21 -7.13
C GLU A 75 15.04 -12.95 -6.31
N ALA A 76 14.50 -13.10 -5.10
CA ALA A 76 14.32 -11.98 -4.17
C ALA A 76 15.65 -11.26 -3.86
N THR A 77 16.79 -11.96 -3.87
CA THR A 77 18.11 -11.31 -3.70
C THR A 77 18.49 -10.37 -4.86
N LYS A 78 17.91 -10.56 -6.04
CA LYS A 78 18.20 -9.78 -7.26
C LYS A 78 17.07 -8.79 -7.60
N ASP A 79 15.98 -8.82 -6.85
CA ASP A 79 14.83 -7.94 -7.06
C ASP A 79 15.00 -6.65 -6.26
N GLU A 80 14.92 -5.52 -6.98
CA GLU A 80 14.97 -4.17 -6.41
C GLU A 80 13.72 -3.79 -5.60
N ASN A 81 12.64 -4.55 -5.74
CA ASN A 81 11.40 -4.38 -4.99
C ASN A 81 11.29 -5.36 -3.82
N ALA A 82 12.35 -6.12 -3.53
CA ALA A 82 12.38 -7.10 -2.45
C ALA A 82 13.46 -6.79 -1.41
N VAL A 83 13.15 -6.99 -0.13
CA VAL A 83 14.12 -6.90 0.96
C VAL A 83 14.12 -8.20 1.74
N LEU A 84 15.31 -8.75 1.92
CA LEU A 84 15.54 -9.93 2.74
C LEU A 84 15.71 -9.53 4.20
N PHE A 85 15.27 -10.41 5.09
CA PHE A 85 15.38 -10.20 6.52
C PHE A 85 15.68 -11.50 7.25
N GLU A 86 16.33 -11.35 8.40
CA GLU A 86 16.58 -12.45 9.33
C GLU A 86 15.42 -12.63 10.29
N ARG A 87 15.39 -13.78 10.97
CA ARG A 87 14.35 -14.08 11.96
C ARG A 87 14.25 -13.04 13.08
N SER A 88 15.37 -12.43 13.46
CA SER A 88 15.43 -11.35 14.45
C SER A 88 14.69 -10.07 14.01
N GLN A 89 14.62 -9.82 12.70
CA GLN A 89 14.00 -8.64 12.09
C GLN A 89 12.56 -8.87 11.67
N GLN A 90 12.12 -10.14 11.62
CA GLN A 90 10.84 -10.55 11.06
C GLN A 90 9.63 -9.79 11.62
N ASN A 91 9.58 -9.56 12.93
CA ASN A 91 8.46 -8.86 13.58
C ASN A 91 8.25 -7.43 13.02
N THR A 92 9.35 -6.72 12.73
CA THR A 92 9.30 -5.37 12.14
C THR A 92 8.73 -5.41 10.73
N PHE A 93 9.13 -6.41 9.94
CA PHE A 93 8.61 -6.60 8.59
C PHE A 93 7.16 -7.11 8.56
N GLU A 94 6.72 -7.90 9.54
CA GLU A 94 5.32 -8.29 9.72
C GLU A 94 4.45 -7.07 10.02
N THR A 95 4.93 -6.17 10.88
CA THR A 95 4.25 -4.90 11.17
C THR A 95 4.15 -4.02 9.92
N LEU A 96 5.25 -3.92 9.15
CA LEU A 96 5.27 -3.15 7.92
C LEU A 96 4.31 -3.74 6.87
N ARG A 97 4.30 -5.06 6.72
CA ARG A 97 3.37 -5.78 5.86
C ARG A 97 1.92 -5.48 6.25
N ALA A 98 1.57 -5.60 7.52
CA ALA A 98 0.22 -5.37 8.01
C ALA A 98 -0.28 -3.95 7.71
N GLU A 99 0.57 -2.93 7.87
CA GLU A 99 0.21 -1.56 7.50
C GLU A 99 0.02 -1.42 5.98
N MET A 100 0.93 -1.98 5.18
CA MET A 100 0.79 -1.92 3.72
C MET A 100 -0.49 -2.60 3.24
N GLU A 101 -0.82 -3.79 3.76
CA GLU A 101 -2.08 -4.48 3.47
C GLU A 101 -3.29 -3.64 3.86
N ARG A 102 -3.28 -3.02 5.05
CA ARG A 102 -4.35 -2.12 5.49
C ARG A 102 -4.56 -0.96 4.50
N ARG A 103 -3.47 -0.37 4.00
CA ARG A 103 -3.54 0.75 3.03
C ARG A 103 -4.01 0.32 1.66
N LEU A 104 -3.60 -0.87 1.22
CA LEU A 104 -4.07 -1.45 -0.04
C LEU A 104 -5.58 -1.72 0.03
N VAL A 105 -6.07 -2.28 1.14
CA VAL A 105 -7.51 -2.47 1.36
C VAL A 105 -8.25 -1.13 1.42
N ALA A 106 -7.70 -0.12 2.11
CA ALA A 106 -8.31 1.21 2.16
C ALA A 106 -8.35 1.91 0.80
N SER A 107 -7.35 1.67 -0.06
CA SER A 107 -7.28 2.22 -1.42
C SER A 107 -8.15 1.45 -2.41
N ALA A 108 -8.40 0.16 -2.16
CA ALA A 108 -9.25 -0.72 -2.97
C ALA A 108 -10.72 -0.69 -2.54
N ALA A 109 -11.02 -0.25 -1.32
CA ALA A 109 -12.38 0.09 -0.93
C ALA A 109 -12.90 1.13 -1.95
N PRO A 110 -14.14 0.99 -2.44
CA PRO A 110 -14.74 2.07 -3.19
C PRO A 110 -14.60 3.29 -2.28
N ALA A 111 -13.92 4.33 -2.77
CA ALA A 111 -13.98 5.63 -2.12
C ALA A 111 -15.45 5.83 -1.77
N PRO A 112 -15.82 6.26 -0.55
CA PRO A 112 -17.17 6.74 -0.36
C PRO A 112 -17.33 7.76 -1.48
N THR A 113 -18.15 7.41 -2.47
CA THR A 113 -18.67 8.35 -3.45
C THR A 113 -19.57 9.24 -2.59
N GLY A 114 -18.92 10.11 -1.82
CA GLY A 114 -19.44 11.21 -1.04
C GLY A 114 -19.34 12.46 -1.91
N GLY A 115 -19.66 12.29 -3.18
CA GLY A 115 -20.07 13.40 -4.02
C GLY A 115 -21.54 13.64 -3.72
N VAL A 116 -21.93 14.91 -3.69
CA VAL A 116 -23.32 15.35 -3.47
C VAL A 116 -24.29 14.57 -4.37
N ALA A 117 -23.92 14.27 -5.62
CA ALA A 117 -24.73 13.48 -6.55
C ALA A 117 -25.02 12.04 -6.07
N SER A 118 -24.02 11.33 -5.56
CA SER A 118 -24.13 9.95 -5.09
C SER A 118 -24.90 9.85 -3.76
N GLU A 119 -24.81 10.88 -2.93
CA GLU A 119 -25.61 11.02 -1.72
C GLU A 119 -27.10 11.28 -2.05
N LEU A 120 -27.35 12.13 -3.07
CA LEU A 120 -28.69 12.39 -3.58
C LEU A 120 -29.36 11.14 -4.19
N GLU A 121 -28.60 10.31 -4.91
CA GLU A 121 -29.12 9.02 -5.42
C GLU A 121 -29.52 8.05 -4.31
N ARG A 122 -28.71 7.96 -3.24
CA ARG A 122 -29.05 7.15 -2.05
C ARG A 122 -30.30 7.66 -1.35
N LEU A 123 -30.44 8.97 -1.19
CA LEU A 123 -31.62 9.61 -0.61
C LEU A 123 -32.87 9.40 -1.48
N ALA A 124 -32.75 9.50 -2.81
CA ALA A 124 -33.86 9.26 -3.74
C ALA A 124 -34.35 7.81 -3.65
N GLY A 125 -33.42 6.84 -3.54
CA GLY A 125 -33.77 5.44 -3.35
C GLY A 125 -34.47 5.14 -2.01
N LEU A 126 -34.34 5.99 -0.99
CA LEU A 126 -35.08 5.84 0.27
C LEU A 126 -36.50 6.41 0.18
N VAL A 127 -36.71 7.45 -0.63
CA VAL A 127 -38.04 8.00 -0.95
C VAL A 127 -38.85 6.99 -1.75
N ASP A 128 -38.25 6.39 -2.79
CA ASP A 128 -38.93 5.38 -3.62
C ASP A 128 -39.34 4.14 -2.82
N ARG A 129 -38.58 3.79 -1.77
CA ARG A 129 -38.89 2.70 -0.85
C ARG A 129 -39.85 3.10 0.27
N GLY A 130 -40.26 4.36 0.34
CA GLY A 130 -41.19 4.88 1.35
C GLY A 130 -40.59 5.04 2.75
N PHE A 131 -39.27 4.94 2.90
CA PHE A 131 -38.57 5.17 4.18
C PHE A 131 -38.33 6.64 4.49
N LEU A 132 -38.42 7.49 3.47
CA LEU A 132 -38.23 8.94 3.57
C LEU A 132 -39.40 9.63 2.88
N SER A 133 -39.96 10.64 3.52
CA SER A 133 -40.93 11.53 2.88
C SER A 133 -40.22 12.47 1.90
N ARG A 134 -41.00 13.02 0.96
CA ARG A 134 -40.49 13.94 -0.05
C ARG A 134 -39.99 15.26 0.55
N ASP A 135 -40.57 15.69 1.67
CA ASP A 135 -40.15 16.88 2.40
C ASP A 135 -38.82 16.68 3.13
N GLU A 136 -38.63 15.51 3.75
CA GLU A 136 -37.36 15.15 4.40
C GLU A 136 -36.22 15.01 3.38
N PHE A 137 -36.52 14.50 2.18
CA PHE A 137 -35.57 14.44 1.07
C PHE A 137 -35.11 15.83 0.62
N GLU A 138 -36.04 16.77 0.41
CA GLU A 138 -35.71 18.13 -0.02
C GLU A 138 -34.91 18.90 1.05
N ALA A 139 -35.18 18.67 2.33
CA ALA A 139 -34.40 19.24 3.42
C ALA A 139 -32.94 18.75 3.41
N GLN A 140 -32.71 17.44 3.26
CA GLN A 140 -31.35 16.89 3.18
C GLN A 140 -30.63 17.27 1.89
N LYS A 141 -31.33 17.32 0.75
CA LYS A 141 -30.78 17.76 -0.53
C LYS A 141 -30.23 19.18 -0.47
N ARG A 142 -30.96 20.11 0.16
CA ARG A 142 -30.47 21.49 0.35
C ARG A 142 -29.26 21.56 1.26
N ALA A 143 -29.24 20.81 2.35
CA ALA A 143 -28.09 20.75 3.26
C ALA A 143 -26.83 20.24 2.54
N LEU A 144 -26.98 19.20 1.72
CA LEU A 144 -25.87 18.61 0.95
C LEU A 144 -25.36 19.50 -0.20
N LEU A 145 -26.21 20.35 -0.79
CA LEU A 145 -25.82 21.28 -1.85
C LEU A 145 -25.20 22.59 -1.32
N GLN A 146 -25.31 22.85 -0.01
CA GLN A 146 -24.78 24.04 0.65
C GLN A 146 -23.54 23.77 1.53
N ALA A 147 -23.13 22.51 1.66
CA ALA A 147 -21.91 22.07 2.33
C ALA A 147 -20.69 22.10 1.40
#